data_AF-A0A6P1C329-F1
#
_entry.id   AF-A0A6P1C329-F1
#
_cell.length_a   1.000
_cell.length_b   1.000
_cell.length_c   1.000
_cell.angle_alpha   90.00
_cell.angle_beta   90.00
_cell.angle_gamma   90.00
#
_symmetry.space_group_name_H-M   'P 1'
#
loop_
_entity.id
_entity.type
_entity.pdbx_description
1 polymer ?
#
loop_
_entity_poly.entity_id
_entity_poly.type
_entity_poly.pdbx_seq_one_letter_code
_entity_poly.pdbx_strand_id
1 'polypeptide(L)'
;MRRRTALFHALALSALLMPLPTATAFAADKTVALTYIVEHPAIDAARKGIVDALADAGFVDGKTITLDVASAQGSMPTQTQIAKTFAGKSPDLIVAISTPSAQACQAAAKGAIPIVFSAVTDPVAAKLVKSFTQPDGTLTGTSDRQPLNLTFELIHKLTPTATKVGVLYNAGEANSVAQVADMKAAAAKFGISIVEATAAQSAAVPDAARSLVGKADVILLPTDSTVVSAVESVVKVGVDAKIPVYASDTNSVERGAMAALGFNYYKLGRLTGEIAAKVLNGAKPADIPVGTLDSEDLYLNLVSAKKMGVTLSEATTQSAAKVIAQ
;
A
#
# COMPACT_ATOMS: atom_id res chain seq x y z
N MET A 1 -91.90 -27.32 36.71
CA MET A 1 -90.73 -28.23 36.57
C MET A 1 -89.73 -27.57 35.64
N ARG A 2 -88.64 -26.99 36.17
CA ARG A 2 -87.22 -27.39 35.96
C ARG A 2 -86.91 -27.64 34.46
N ARG A 3 -85.99 -26.92 33.80
CA ARG A 3 -84.58 -26.70 34.15
C ARG A 3 -83.97 -25.48 33.42
N ARG A 4 -82.96 -24.91 34.08
CA ARG A 4 -82.01 -23.89 33.63
C ARG A 4 -81.08 -24.41 32.52
N THR A 5 -80.68 -23.54 31.61
CA THR A 5 -79.35 -23.55 30.98
C THR A 5 -79.06 -22.17 30.37
N ALA A 6 -78.05 -21.49 30.91
CA ALA A 6 -77.37 -20.37 30.27
C ALA A 6 -76.15 -20.93 29.53
N LEU A 7 -75.81 -20.42 28.34
CA LEU A 7 -74.44 -20.52 27.81
C LEU A 7 -74.16 -19.42 26.77
N PHE A 8 -73.00 -18.80 26.95
CA PHE A 8 -72.35 -17.72 26.20
C PHE A 8 -72.02 -18.07 24.75
N HIS A 9 -72.18 -17.13 23.81
CA HIS A 9 -71.43 -17.07 22.53
C HIS A 9 -71.25 -15.58 22.17
N ALA A 10 -70.09 -14.98 22.46
CA ALA A 10 -68.90 -14.85 21.60
C ALA A 10 -68.99 -13.62 20.67
N LEU A 11 -68.48 -12.48 21.16
CA LEU A 11 -68.27 -11.25 20.41
C LEU A 11 -67.02 -11.42 19.54
N ALA A 12 -67.17 -11.50 18.21
CA ALA A 12 -66.05 -11.57 17.29
C ALA A 12 -65.43 -10.18 17.10
N LEU A 13 -64.25 -9.96 17.69
CA LEU A 13 -63.45 -8.75 17.49
C LEU A 13 -62.54 -8.98 16.26
N SER A 14 -62.91 -8.41 15.12
CA SER A 14 -62.10 -8.43 13.90
C SER A 14 -60.92 -7.47 14.06
N ALA A 15 -59.77 -7.98 14.54
CA ALA A 15 -58.53 -7.21 14.55
C ALA A 15 -57.98 -7.11 13.13
N LEU A 16 -58.00 -5.89 12.58
CA LEU A 16 -57.37 -5.54 11.32
C LEU A 16 -55.84 -5.63 11.50
N LEU A 17 -55.22 -6.72 11.04
CA LEU A 17 -53.77 -6.87 11.02
C LEU A 17 -53.18 -5.91 9.97
N MET A 18 -52.67 -4.76 10.41
CA MET A 18 -51.76 -3.97 9.58
C MET A 18 -50.45 -4.75 9.42
N PRO A 19 -49.92 -4.94 8.19
CA PRO A 19 -48.61 -5.54 8.00
C PRO A 19 -47.55 -4.58 8.58
N LEU A 20 -46.85 -5.04 9.62
CA LEU A 20 -45.62 -4.42 10.09
C LEU A 20 -44.62 -4.41 8.92
N PRO A 21 -43.88 -3.31 8.69
CA PRO A 21 -42.80 -3.32 7.72
C PRO A 21 -41.80 -4.39 8.15
N THR A 22 -41.64 -5.43 7.34
CA THR A 22 -40.57 -6.40 7.48
C THR A 22 -39.26 -5.64 7.43
N ALA A 23 -38.55 -5.58 8.55
CA ALA A 23 -37.15 -5.18 8.55
C ALA A 23 -36.45 -6.03 7.50
N THR A 24 -35.95 -5.37 6.45
CA THR A 24 -35.03 -6.00 5.50
C THR A 24 -33.88 -6.56 6.31
N ALA A 25 -33.79 -7.89 6.38
CA ALA A 25 -32.61 -8.55 6.91
C ALA A 25 -31.41 -8.04 6.12
N PHE A 26 -30.54 -7.27 6.76
CA PHE A 26 -29.23 -6.98 6.20
C PHE A 26 -28.57 -8.33 5.91
N ALA A 27 -28.11 -8.52 4.67
CA ALA A 27 -27.43 -9.72 4.23
C ALA A 27 -26.32 -10.09 5.23
N ALA A 28 -26.06 -11.38 5.44
CA ALA A 28 -25.02 -11.87 6.33
C ALA A 28 -23.74 -11.02 6.18
N ASP A 29 -23.31 -10.37 7.28
CA ASP A 29 -22.21 -9.41 7.27
C ASP A 29 -20.94 -10.09 6.76
N LYS A 30 -20.52 -9.75 5.53
CA LYS A 30 -19.26 -10.25 4.99
C LYS A 30 -18.12 -9.73 5.85
N THR A 31 -17.10 -10.55 6.07
CA THR A 31 -15.92 -10.15 6.85
C THR A 31 -14.75 -9.87 5.91
N VAL A 32 -14.17 -8.69 6.02
CA VAL A 32 -12.95 -8.29 5.32
C VAL A 32 -11.85 -8.13 6.35
N ALA A 33 -10.74 -8.85 6.16
CA ALA A 33 -9.57 -8.70 7.02
C ALA A 33 -8.49 -7.88 6.29
N LEU A 34 -8.07 -6.75 6.84
CA LEU A 34 -7.09 -5.85 6.26
C LEU A 34 -5.81 -5.84 7.10
N THR A 35 -4.67 -6.13 6.49
CA THR A 35 -3.36 -6.10 7.18
C THR A 35 -2.30 -5.33 6.41
N TYR A 36 -1.38 -4.72 7.15
CA TYR A 36 -0.23 -4.01 6.61
C TYR A 36 0.99 -4.17 7.52
N ILE A 37 2.19 -4.06 6.93
CA ILE A 37 3.44 -4.35 7.62
C ILE A 37 3.76 -3.30 8.69
N VAL A 38 3.67 -2.01 8.37
CA VAL A 38 3.96 -0.89 9.28
C VAL A 38 3.25 0.37 8.81
N GLU A 39 2.94 1.26 9.74
CA GLU A 39 2.41 2.58 9.49
C GLU A 39 3.46 3.47 8.81
N HIS A 40 3.09 4.02 7.65
CA HIS A 40 3.72 5.19 7.05
C HIS A 40 2.72 5.83 6.07
N PRO A 41 2.89 7.11 5.67
CA PRO A 41 1.83 7.83 4.98
C PRO A 41 1.38 7.22 3.65
N ALA A 42 2.25 6.50 2.93
CA ALA A 42 1.85 5.77 1.71
C ALA A 42 0.91 4.58 2.02
N ILE A 43 1.19 3.79 3.06
CA ILE A 43 0.30 2.71 3.51
C ILE A 43 -1.03 3.28 4.02
N ASP A 44 -0.98 4.38 4.78
CA ASP A 44 -2.20 5.03 5.27
C ASP A 44 -3.05 5.60 4.13
N ALA A 45 -2.42 6.22 3.12
CA ALA A 45 -3.10 6.70 1.93
C ALA A 45 -3.75 5.56 1.14
N ALA A 46 -3.04 4.45 0.93
CA ALA A 46 -3.58 3.25 0.29
C ALA A 46 -4.74 2.66 1.07
N ARG A 47 -4.59 2.48 2.39
CA ARG A 47 -5.66 1.99 3.28
C ARG A 47 -6.89 2.89 3.20
N LYS A 48 -6.71 4.21 3.25
CA LYS A 48 -7.81 5.16 3.10
C LYS A 48 -8.51 5.00 1.75
N GLY A 49 -7.74 4.93 0.66
CA GLY A 49 -8.30 4.72 -0.69
C GLY A 49 -9.10 3.43 -0.79
N ILE A 50 -8.60 2.33 -0.21
CA ILE A 50 -9.30 1.03 -0.17
C ILE A 50 -10.65 1.16 0.54
N VAL A 51 -10.65 1.74 1.76
CA VAL A 51 -11.86 1.87 2.58
C VAL A 51 -12.89 2.77 1.88
N ASP A 52 -12.45 3.90 1.33
CA ASP A 52 -13.35 4.81 0.59
C ASP A 52 -13.97 4.10 -0.63
N ALA A 53 -13.19 3.34 -1.40
CA ALA A 53 -13.70 2.63 -2.59
C ALA A 53 -14.63 1.45 -2.24
N LEU A 54 -14.36 0.74 -1.15
CA LEU A 54 -15.27 -0.27 -0.62
C LEU A 54 -16.60 0.36 -0.19
N ALA A 55 -16.55 1.50 0.51
CA ALA A 55 -17.75 2.22 0.94
C ALA A 55 -18.59 2.70 -0.24
N ASP A 56 -17.96 3.25 -1.29
CA ASP A 56 -18.65 3.66 -2.53
C ASP A 56 -19.31 2.47 -3.24
N ALA A 57 -18.75 1.27 -3.13
CA ALA A 57 -19.30 0.04 -3.66
C ALA A 57 -20.38 -0.60 -2.74
N GLY A 58 -20.73 0.05 -1.62
CA GLY A 58 -21.75 -0.41 -0.68
C GLY A 58 -21.23 -1.33 0.44
N PHE A 59 -19.92 -1.52 0.55
CA PHE A 59 -19.27 -2.28 1.63
C PHE A 59 -18.78 -1.33 2.72
N VAL A 60 -19.65 -1.03 3.69
CA VAL A 60 -19.42 -0.07 4.77
C VAL A 60 -19.25 -0.82 6.08
N ASP A 61 -18.12 -0.57 6.75
CA ASP A 61 -17.81 -1.18 8.04
C ASP A 61 -18.88 -0.88 9.10
N GLY A 62 -19.25 -1.91 9.87
CA GLY A 62 -20.31 -1.87 10.87
C GLY A 62 -21.73 -1.73 10.31
N LYS A 63 -21.91 -1.82 8.99
CA LYS A 63 -23.24 -1.75 8.33
C LYS A 63 -23.52 -2.90 7.37
N THR A 64 -22.58 -3.18 6.46
CA THR A 64 -22.73 -4.23 5.44
C THR A 64 -21.54 -5.18 5.40
N ILE A 65 -20.42 -4.80 6.02
CA ILE A 65 -19.28 -5.66 6.29
C ILE A 65 -18.76 -5.44 7.71
N THR A 66 -17.99 -6.41 8.21
CA THR A 66 -17.06 -6.20 9.33
C THR A 66 -15.64 -6.07 8.78
N LEU A 67 -14.95 -4.97 9.10
CA LEU A 67 -13.56 -4.74 8.72
C LEU A 67 -12.62 -5.00 9.91
N ASP A 68 -11.88 -6.11 9.88
CA ASP A 68 -10.86 -6.45 10.89
C ASP A 68 -9.49 -5.94 10.43
N VAL A 69 -8.92 -4.95 11.14
CA VAL A 69 -7.68 -4.28 10.74
C VAL A 69 -6.53 -4.61 11.69
N ALA A 70 -5.38 -5.04 11.15
CA ALA A 70 -4.19 -5.34 11.94
C ALA A 70 -2.88 -4.86 11.31
N SER A 71 -2.11 -4.10 12.09
CA SER A 71 -0.74 -3.69 11.78
C SER A 71 0.26 -4.68 12.37
N ALA A 72 1.28 -5.05 11.61
CA ALA A 72 2.40 -5.84 12.11
C ALA A 72 3.50 -5.00 12.79
N GLN A 73 3.38 -3.67 12.79
CA GLN A 73 4.33 -2.74 13.42
C GLN A 73 5.80 -2.99 13.02
N GLY A 74 6.02 -3.32 11.75
CA GLY A 74 7.34 -3.63 11.15
C GLY A 74 7.88 -5.03 11.47
N SER A 75 7.14 -5.87 12.18
CA SER A 75 7.60 -7.18 12.63
C SER A 75 7.09 -8.32 11.75
N MET A 76 8.01 -9.00 11.04
CA MET A 76 7.69 -10.20 10.24
C MET A 76 7.08 -11.35 11.06
N PRO A 77 7.57 -11.65 12.29
CA PRO A 77 6.90 -12.61 13.17
C PRO A 77 5.46 -12.21 13.50
N THR A 78 5.22 -10.92 13.79
CA THR A 78 3.88 -10.40 14.09
C THR A 78 2.98 -10.51 12.85
N GLN A 79 3.49 -10.17 11.66
CA GLN A 79 2.77 -10.31 10.40
C GLN A 79 2.34 -11.77 10.14
N THR A 80 3.23 -12.72 10.44
CA THR A 80 2.92 -14.16 10.35
C THR A 80 1.80 -14.57 11.30
N GLN A 81 1.79 -14.04 12.53
CA GLN A 81 0.75 -14.32 13.51
C GLN A 81 -0.60 -13.70 13.12
N ILE A 82 -0.59 -12.47 12.59
CA ILE A 82 -1.78 -11.81 12.04
C ILE A 82 -2.36 -12.65 10.90
N ALA A 83 -1.54 -13.06 9.93
CA ALA A 83 -1.97 -13.86 8.79
C ALA A 83 -2.60 -15.20 9.22
N LYS A 84 -2.02 -15.90 10.21
CA LYS A 84 -2.60 -17.13 10.79
C LYS A 84 -3.94 -16.86 11.48
N THR A 85 -4.03 -15.76 12.21
CA THR A 85 -5.28 -15.36 12.90
C THR A 85 -6.38 -15.07 11.88
N PHE A 86 -6.07 -14.30 10.84
CA PHE A 86 -7.00 -14.02 9.75
C PHE A 86 -7.41 -15.29 9.01
N ALA A 87 -6.47 -16.17 8.65
CA ALA A 87 -6.80 -17.45 8.03
C ALA A 87 -7.70 -18.32 8.91
N GLY A 88 -7.46 -18.36 10.23
CA GLY A 88 -8.28 -19.10 11.19
C GLY A 88 -9.70 -18.55 11.35
N LYS A 89 -9.90 -17.24 11.15
CA LYS A 89 -11.22 -16.58 11.13
C LYS A 89 -12.00 -16.82 9.83
N SER A 90 -11.33 -17.27 8.76
CA SER A 90 -11.94 -17.52 7.44
C SER A 90 -12.80 -16.36 6.91
N PRO A 91 -12.25 -15.13 6.80
CA PRO A 91 -12.97 -14.00 6.22
C PRO A 91 -13.30 -14.25 4.75
N ASP A 92 -14.29 -13.51 4.22
CA ASP A 92 -14.67 -13.55 2.81
C ASP A 92 -13.56 -12.99 1.90
N LEU A 93 -12.75 -12.06 2.42
CA LEU A 93 -11.64 -11.43 1.71
C LEU A 93 -10.53 -11.03 2.68
N ILE A 94 -9.28 -11.24 2.26
CA ILE A 94 -8.11 -10.58 2.87
C ILE A 94 -7.64 -9.46 1.95
N VAL A 95 -7.48 -8.25 2.48
CA VAL A 95 -6.77 -7.16 1.81
C VAL A 95 -5.40 -7.00 2.48
N ALA A 96 -4.33 -7.24 1.72
CA ALA A 96 -2.97 -7.20 2.24
C ALA A 96 -2.17 -6.07 1.60
N ILE A 97 -1.86 -5.03 2.38
CA ILE A 97 -1.07 -3.88 1.91
C ILE A 97 0.39 -4.14 2.26
N SER A 98 1.28 -4.00 1.26
CA SER A 98 2.70 -4.39 1.24
C SER A 98 2.98 -5.85 0.89
N THR A 99 4.14 -6.08 0.30
CA THR A 99 4.63 -7.42 -0.10
C THR A 99 4.76 -8.38 1.08
N PRO A 100 5.36 -8.01 2.23
CA PRO A 100 5.44 -8.88 3.40
C PRO A 100 4.09 -9.37 3.90
N SER A 101 3.09 -8.48 3.96
CA SER A 101 1.74 -8.83 4.39
C SER A 101 1.05 -9.78 3.42
N ALA A 102 1.18 -9.51 2.11
CA ALA A 102 0.60 -10.38 1.08
C ALA A 102 1.22 -11.79 1.10
N GLN A 103 2.53 -11.91 1.26
CA GLN A 103 3.21 -13.21 1.35
C GLN A 103 2.81 -14.00 2.60
N ALA A 104 2.73 -13.34 3.75
CA ALA A 104 2.29 -13.99 4.99
C ALA A 104 0.83 -14.50 4.87
N CYS A 105 -0.06 -13.68 4.30
CA CYS A 105 -1.45 -14.06 4.06
C CYS A 105 -1.57 -15.21 3.05
N GLN A 106 -0.80 -15.19 1.96
CA GLN A 106 -0.75 -16.30 0.99
C GLN A 106 -0.37 -17.61 1.67
N ALA A 107 0.70 -17.60 2.47
CA ALA A 107 1.21 -18.76 3.17
C ALA A 107 0.22 -19.31 4.21
N ALA A 108 -0.50 -18.42 4.91
CA ALA A 108 -1.47 -18.81 5.93
C ALA A 108 -2.81 -19.30 5.35
N ALA A 109 -3.32 -18.63 4.30
CA ALA A 109 -4.61 -18.93 3.70
C ALA A 109 -4.59 -20.19 2.84
N LYS A 110 -3.42 -20.62 2.33
CA LYS A 110 -3.24 -21.85 1.54
C LYS A 110 -4.24 -22.00 0.37
N GLY A 111 -4.59 -20.88 -0.26
CA GLY A 111 -5.54 -20.85 -1.38
C GLY A 111 -7.02 -20.99 -1.01
N ALA A 112 -7.38 -20.99 0.28
CA ALA A 112 -8.77 -21.10 0.71
C ALA A 112 -9.52 -19.75 0.72
N ILE A 113 -8.80 -18.65 0.89
CA ILE A 113 -9.37 -17.30 1.03
C ILE A 113 -8.86 -16.42 -0.12
N PRO A 114 -9.73 -15.65 -0.80
CA PRO A 114 -9.31 -14.63 -1.75
C PRO A 114 -8.42 -13.58 -1.09
N ILE A 115 -7.34 -13.19 -1.75
CA ILE A 115 -6.44 -12.12 -1.29
C ILE A 115 -6.35 -11.05 -2.38
N VAL A 116 -6.65 -9.81 -2.01
CA VAL A 116 -6.42 -8.63 -2.84
C VAL A 116 -5.26 -7.85 -2.25
N PHE A 117 -4.10 -7.87 -2.91
CA PHE A 117 -2.92 -7.15 -2.43
C PHE A 117 -2.87 -5.71 -2.93
N SER A 118 -2.18 -4.84 -2.18
CA SER A 118 -1.93 -3.44 -2.55
C SER A 118 -0.50 -3.06 -2.24
N ALA A 119 0.04 -2.04 -2.92
CA ALA A 119 1.41 -1.57 -2.73
C ALA A 119 2.45 -2.72 -2.80
N VAL A 120 2.31 -3.59 -3.80
CA VAL A 120 3.25 -4.69 -4.06
C VAL A 120 4.08 -4.36 -5.29
N THR A 121 5.38 -4.19 -5.13
CA THR A 121 6.25 -3.71 -6.22
C THR A 121 6.50 -4.75 -7.30
N ASP A 122 6.73 -6.01 -6.94
CA ASP A 122 6.82 -7.08 -7.96
C ASP A 122 6.07 -8.32 -7.47
N PRO A 123 4.78 -8.47 -7.81
CA PRO A 123 3.99 -9.60 -7.35
C PRO A 123 4.44 -10.94 -7.98
N VAL A 124 5.18 -10.91 -9.10
CA VAL A 124 5.74 -12.12 -9.73
C VAL A 124 7.01 -12.55 -8.98
N ALA A 125 7.95 -11.63 -8.76
CA ALA A 125 9.15 -11.92 -7.97
C ALA A 125 8.81 -12.32 -6.52
N ALA A 126 7.77 -11.72 -5.95
CA ALA A 126 7.23 -12.09 -4.64
C ALA A 126 6.49 -13.43 -4.62
N LYS A 127 6.28 -14.08 -5.78
CA LYS A 127 5.54 -15.34 -5.97
C LYS A 127 4.07 -15.28 -5.55
N LEU A 128 3.48 -14.09 -5.63
CA LEU A 128 2.06 -13.88 -5.33
C LEU A 128 1.18 -14.26 -6.52
N VAL A 129 1.68 -14.02 -7.75
CA VAL A 129 1.00 -14.35 -9.02
C VAL A 129 2.02 -14.83 -10.05
N LYS A 130 1.58 -15.63 -11.03
CA LYS A 130 2.41 -16.00 -12.20
C LYS A 130 2.68 -14.85 -13.16
N SER A 131 1.72 -13.96 -13.34
CA SER A 131 1.82 -12.82 -14.27
C SER A 131 0.86 -11.69 -13.88
N PHE A 132 1.07 -10.50 -14.44
CA PHE A 132 0.17 -9.36 -14.24
C PHE A 132 -1.18 -9.56 -14.93
N THR A 133 -1.20 -10.10 -16.15
CA THR A 133 -2.42 -10.21 -16.97
C THR A 133 -3.26 -11.44 -16.66
N GLN A 134 -2.63 -12.49 -16.15
CA GLN A 134 -3.28 -13.73 -15.70
C GLN A 134 -2.75 -14.07 -14.31
N PRO A 135 -3.31 -13.44 -13.26
CA PRO A 135 -3.12 -13.93 -11.91
C PRO A 135 -3.68 -15.35 -11.82
N ASP A 136 -3.00 -16.22 -11.10
CA ASP A 136 -3.43 -17.60 -10.91
C ASP A 136 -3.94 -17.82 -9.48
N GLY A 137 -4.96 -18.66 -9.34
CA GLY A 137 -5.51 -19.04 -8.04
C GLY A 137 -6.33 -17.94 -7.37
N THR A 138 -5.98 -17.61 -6.12
CA THR A 138 -6.82 -16.77 -5.23
C THR A 138 -6.26 -15.38 -4.97
N LEU A 139 -5.21 -14.97 -5.70
CA LEU A 139 -4.56 -13.69 -5.49
C LEU A 139 -4.73 -12.78 -6.71
N THR A 140 -5.07 -11.52 -6.46
CA THR A 140 -4.99 -10.42 -7.43
C THR A 140 -4.71 -9.14 -6.63
N GLY A 141 -4.67 -7.97 -7.28
CA GLY A 141 -4.47 -6.72 -6.57
C GLY A 141 -3.89 -5.62 -7.43
N THR A 142 -3.16 -4.71 -6.79
CA THR A 142 -2.47 -3.62 -7.47
C THR A 142 -0.99 -3.61 -7.17
N SER A 143 -0.20 -3.27 -8.19
CA SER A 143 1.23 -3.09 -8.08
C SER A 143 1.62 -1.61 -8.14
N ASP A 144 2.63 -1.25 -7.35
CA ASP A 144 3.31 0.06 -7.40
C ASP A 144 4.66 -0.02 -8.13
N ARG A 145 4.85 -1.00 -9.03
CA ARG A 145 6.08 -1.11 -9.84
C ARG A 145 6.24 0.10 -10.75
N GLN A 146 7.34 0.83 -10.57
CA GLN A 146 7.61 2.05 -11.33
C GLN A 146 8.57 1.83 -12.51
N PRO A 147 8.40 2.56 -13.62
CA PRO A 147 9.40 2.67 -14.67
C PRO A 147 10.61 3.52 -14.22
N LEU A 148 11.62 2.87 -13.63
CA LEU A 148 12.77 3.55 -13.03
C LEU A 148 13.65 4.35 -14.00
N ASN A 149 13.51 4.19 -15.32
CA ASN A 149 14.27 5.03 -16.28
C ASN A 149 13.95 6.53 -16.06
N LEU A 150 12.69 6.87 -15.79
CA LEU A 150 12.28 8.26 -15.55
C LEU A 150 12.84 8.80 -14.23
N THR A 151 12.97 7.94 -13.21
CA THR A 151 13.64 8.29 -11.94
C THR A 151 15.09 8.67 -12.17
N PHE A 152 15.85 7.90 -12.97
CA PHE A 152 17.25 8.23 -13.26
C PHE A 152 17.42 9.41 -14.22
N GLU A 153 16.46 9.63 -15.15
CA GLU A 153 16.42 10.85 -15.95
C GLU A 153 16.22 12.09 -15.05
N LEU A 154 15.33 12.01 -14.05
CA LEU A 154 15.14 13.06 -13.07
C LEU A 154 16.42 13.31 -12.25
N ILE A 155 17.07 12.26 -11.75
CA ILE A 155 18.35 12.38 -11.02
C ILE A 155 19.41 13.04 -11.90
N HIS A 156 19.53 12.64 -13.17
CA HIS A 156 20.48 13.24 -14.10
C HIS A 156 20.16 14.71 -14.40
N LYS A 157 18.88 15.07 -14.48
CA LYS A 157 18.44 16.46 -14.70
C LYS A 157 18.70 17.35 -13.49
N LEU A 158 18.42 16.87 -12.28
CA LEU A 158 18.46 17.70 -11.06
C LEU A 158 19.82 17.67 -10.36
N THR A 159 20.59 16.60 -10.57
CA THR A 159 21.94 16.40 -10.02
C THR A 159 22.86 15.87 -11.12
N PRO A 160 23.17 16.68 -12.16
CA PRO A 160 23.88 16.23 -13.36
C PRO A 160 25.31 15.74 -13.13
N THR A 161 25.92 16.10 -11.99
CA THR A 161 27.26 15.65 -11.60
C THR A 161 27.26 14.31 -10.85
N ALA A 162 26.08 13.76 -10.52
CA ALA A 162 25.99 12.50 -9.78
C ALA A 162 26.36 11.31 -10.67
N THR A 163 27.32 10.52 -10.20
CA THR A 163 27.79 9.28 -10.83
C THR A 163 27.59 8.05 -9.94
N LYS A 164 27.36 8.27 -8.64
CA LYS A 164 27.10 7.22 -7.64
C LYS A 164 25.80 7.50 -6.90
N VAL A 165 24.84 6.59 -7.02
CA VAL A 165 23.56 6.65 -6.30
C VAL A 165 23.58 5.65 -5.16
N GLY A 166 23.51 6.15 -3.94
CA GLY A 166 23.36 5.35 -2.74
C GLY A 166 21.93 4.83 -2.63
N VAL A 167 21.75 3.52 -2.50
CA VAL A 167 20.43 2.90 -2.32
C VAL A 167 20.41 2.16 -1.00
N LEU A 168 19.57 2.64 -0.09
CA LEU A 168 19.37 2.06 1.23
C LEU A 168 18.09 1.22 1.24
N TYR A 169 18.17 -0.05 1.65
CA TYR A 169 17.02 -0.96 1.64
C TYR A 169 17.12 -2.09 2.67
N ASN A 170 16.03 -2.82 2.89
CA ASN A 170 16.00 -4.05 3.66
C ASN A 170 16.15 -5.26 2.73
N ALA A 171 17.26 -5.99 2.85
CA ALA A 171 17.51 -7.20 2.05
C ALA A 171 16.55 -8.37 2.37
N GLY A 172 15.78 -8.29 3.45
CA GLY A 172 14.70 -9.22 3.77
C GLY A 172 13.39 -8.93 3.05
N GLU A 173 13.25 -7.78 2.39
CA GLU A 173 12.07 -7.40 1.61
C GLU A 173 12.25 -7.75 0.13
N ALA A 174 11.47 -8.72 -0.37
CA ALA A 174 11.57 -9.19 -1.75
C ALA A 174 11.29 -8.09 -2.79
N ASN A 175 10.37 -7.17 -2.48
CA ASN A 175 10.10 -5.96 -3.27
C ASN A 175 11.37 -5.11 -3.43
N SER A 176 12.08 -4.84 -2.34
CA SER A 176 13.27 -4.00 -2.35
C SER A 176 14.41 -4.64 -3.13
N VAL A 177 14.62 -5.95 -2.97
CA VAL A 177 15.64 -6.69 -3.75
C VAL A 177 15.36 -6.61 -5.25
N ALA A 178 14.10 -6.82 -5.67
CA ALA A 178 13.69 -6.71 -7.06
C ALA A 178 13.88 -5.27 -7.59
N GLN A 179 13.45 -4.27 -6.82
CA GLN A 179 13.55 -2.86 -7.23
C GLN A 179 15.00 -2.39 -7.32
N VAL A 180 15.89 -2.83 -6.42
CA VAL A 180 17.33 -2.52 -6.50
C VAL A 180 17.95 -3.13 -7.76
N ALA A 181 17.53 -4.33 -8.17
CA ALA A 181 17.98 -4.92 -9.43
C ALA A 181 17.52 -4.10 -10.64
N ASP A 182 16.25 -3.66 -10.66
CA ASP A 182 15.73 -2.77 -11.70
C ASP A 182 16.45 -1.41 -11.69
N MET A 183 16.77 -0.86 -10.51
CA MET A 183 17.53 0.38 -10.35
C MET A 183 18.93 0.26 -10.96
N LYS A 184 19.64 -0.85 -10.71
CA LYS A 184 20.95 -1.11 -11.32
C LYS A 184 20.87 -1.13 -12.84
N ALA A 185 19.86 -1.81 -13.40
CA ALA A 185 19.67 -1.90 -14.85
C ALA A 185 19.34 -0.53 -15.47
N ALA A 186 18.52 0.28 -14.80
CA ALA A 186 18.19 1.63 -15.25
C ALA A 186 19.38 2.60 -15.13
N ALA A 187 20.07 2.60 -13.98
CA ALA A 187 21.24 3.45 -13.70
C ALA A 187 22.38 3.27 -14.70
N ALA A 188 22.62 2.02 -15.13
CA ALA A 188 23.67 1.70 -16.10
C ALA A 188 23.52 2.47 -17.42
N LYS A 189 22.30 2.80 -17.85
CA LYS A 189 22.02 3.57 -19.07
C LYS A 189 22.47 5.04 -18.98
N PHE A 190 22.64 5.54 -17.76
CA PHE A 190 23.08 6.90 -17.46
C PHE A 190 24.55 6.95 -17.00
N GLY A 191 25.27 5.83 -17.05
CA GLY A 191 26.64 5.74 -16.54
C GLY A 191 26.73 5.87 -15.01
N ILE A 192 25.63 5.62 -14.30
CA ILE A 192 25.53 5.75 -12.84
C ILE A 192 25.77 4.38 -12.19
N SER A 193 26.58 4.36 -11.13
CA SER A 193 26.80 3.18 -10.28
C SER A 193 25.89 3.20 -9.05
N ILE A 194 25.32 2.05 -8.70
CA ILE A 194 24.55 1.89 -7.45
C ILE A 194 25.48 1.48 -6.31
N VAL A 195 25.43 2.22 -5.20
CA VAL A 195 26.12 1.91 -3.94
C VAL A 195 25.08 1.44 -2.92
N GLU A 196 25.11 0.16 -2.58
CA GLU A 196 24.11 -0.41 -1.68
C GLU A 196 24.48 -0.21 -0.21
N ALA A 197 23.46 0.09 0.60
CA ALA A 197 23.50 -0.04 2.06
C ALA A 197 22.26 -0.80 2.51
N THR A 198 22.39 -1.64 3.53
CA THR A 198 21.27 -2.47 4.01
C THR A 198 20.93 -2.19 5.47
N ALA A 199 19.63 -2.23 5.78
CA ALA A 199 19.11 -2.15 7.14
C ALA A 199 17.99 -3.16 7.33
N ALA A 200 18.17 -4.10 8.27
CA ALA A 200 17.17 -5.14 8.53
C ALA A 200 15.96 -4.65 9.34
N GLN A 201 16.05 -3.47 9.95
CA GLN A 201 15.01 -2.82 10.74
C GLN A 201 15.19 -1.30 10.76
N SER A 202 14.12 -0.58 11.10
CA SER A 202 14.09 0.90 11.14
C SER A 202 15.17 1.50 12.04
N ALA A 203 15.48 0.88 13.18
CA ALA A 203 16.52 1.35 14.10
C ALA A 203 17.94 1.34 13.50
N ALA A 204 18.20 0.51 12.48
CA ALA A 204 19.49 0.43 11.80
C ALA A 204 19.62 1.38 10.58
N VAL A 205 18.50 1.97 10.13
CA VAL A 205 18.45 2.89 8.99
C VAL A 205 19.40 4.10 9.15
N PRO A 206 19.52 4.75 10.32
CA PRO A 206 20.43 5.89 10.47
C PRO A 206 21.91 5.51 10.23
N ASP A 207 22.36 4.36 10.71
CA ASP A 207 23.75 3.89 10.53
C ASP A 207 24.01 3.51 9.07
N ALA A 208 23.06 2.82 8.45
CA ALA A 208 23.16 2.44 7.05
C ALA A 208 23.17 3.68 6.13
N ALA A 209 22.36 4.70 6.40
CA ALA A 209 22.42 5.99 5.71
C ALA A 209 23.76 6.69 5.90
N ARG A 210 24.30 6.75 7.13
CA ARG A 210 25.64 7.30 7.40
C ARG A 210 26.73 6.59 6.63
N SER A 211 26.60 5.28 6.40
CA SER A 211 27.59 4.48 5.67
C SER A 211 27.75 4.87 4.19
N LEU A 212 26.79 5.60 3.63
CA LEU A 212 26.79 6.13 2.25
C LEU A 212 27.53 7.48 2.13
N VAL A 213 27.77 8.17 3.25
CA VAL A 213 28.50 9.45 3.24
C VAL A 213 29.91 9.26 2.72
N GLY A 214 30.29 10.08 1.73
CA GLY A 214 31.57 9.98 1.02
C GLY A 214 31.66 8.84 -0.01
N LYS A 215 30.60 8.03 -0.16
CA LYS A 215 30.52 6.94 -1.16
C LYS A 215 29.49 7.20 -2.24
N ALA A 216 28.43 7.94 -1.94
CA ALA A 216 27.36 8.29 -2.86
C ALA A 216 27.27 9.80 -3.06
N ASP A 217 26.90 10.22 -4.28
CA ASP A 217 26.68 11.62 -4.65
C ASP A 217 25.24 12.03 -4.32
N VAL A 218 24.30 11.08 -4.40
CA VAL A 218 22.89 11.23 -4.03
C VAL A 218 22.40 9.94 -3.38
N ILE A 219 21.30 10.00 -2.61
CA ILE A 219 20.61 8.84 -2.07
C ILE A 219 19.28 8.68 -2.80
N LEU A 220 18.93 7.47 -3.25
CA LEU A 220 17.62 7.11 -3.76
C LEU A 220 16.97 6.09 -2.83
N LEU A 221 15.81 6.45 -2.28
CA LEU A 221 15.03 5.57 -1.42
C LEU A 221 14.09 4.71 -2.28
N PRO A 222 14.19 3.38 -2.21
CA PRO A 222 13.21 2.46 -2.80
C PRO A 222 11.87 2.52 -2.07
N THR A 223 10.84 1.87 -2.63
CA THR A 223 9.55 1.59 -1.97
C THR A 223 9.71 0.45 -0.93
N ASP A 224 10.59 0.70 0.03
CA ASP A 224 10.98 -0.21 1.11
C ASP A 224 10.32 0.21 2.42
N SER A 225 9.56 -0.69 3.03
CA SER A 225 8.73 -0.33 4.21
C SER A 225 9.61 0.01 5.42
N THR A 226 10.73 -0.68 5.57
CA THR A 226 11.69 -0.47 6.65
C THR A 226 12.32 0.93 6.57
N VAL A 227 12.79 1.32 5.39
CA VAL A 227 13.47 2.61 5.16
C VAL A 227 12.47 3.77 5.19
N VAL A 228 11.32 3.63 4.53
CA VAL A 228 10.29 4.68 4.51
C VAL A 228 9.76 4.95 5.91
N SER A 229 9.62 3.93 6.78
CA SER A 229 9.21 4.15 8.18
C SER A 229 10.17 5.08 8.94
N ALA A 230 11.46 5.10 8.58
CA ALA A 230 12.52 5.88 9.22
C ALA A 230 13.12 6.96 8.32
N VAL A 231 12.38 7.44 7.31
CA VAL A 231 12.89 8.35 6.27
C VAL A 231 13.51 9.64 6.81
N GLU A 232 13.00 10.21 7.91
CA GLU A 232 13.56 11.44 8.49
C GLU A 232 15.01 11.27 8.92
N SER A 233 15.40 10.05 9.33
CA SER A 233 16.78 9.76 9.69
C SER A 233 17.71 9.80 8.48
N VAL A 234 17.23 9.34 7.31
CA VAL A 234 17.99 9.41 6.05
C VAL A 234 18.04 10.83 5.53
N VAL A 235 16.92 11.56 5.58
CA VAL A 235 16.84 12.99 5.24
C VAL A 235 17.80 13.80 6.08
N LYS A 236 17.86 13.54 7.40
CA LYS A 236 18.80 14.21 8.29
C LYS A 236 20.25 13.98 7.84
N VAL A 237 20.64 12.75 7.52
CA VAL A 237 21.97 12.45 7.00
C VAL A 237 22.23 13.19 5.69
N GLY A 238 21.26 13.20 4.76
CA GLY A 238 21.37 13.93 3.50
C GLY A 238 21.56 15.43 3.68
N VAL A 239 20.81 16.05 4.60
CA VAL A 239 20.95 17.47 4.93
C VAL A 239 22.31 17.77 5.56
N ASP A 240 22.73 16.99 6.55
CA ASP A 240 23.98 17.19 7.28
C ASP A 240 25.21 17.01 6.37
N ALA A 241 25.15 16.03 5.45
CA ALA A 241 26.23 15.69 4.54
C ALA A 241 26.15 16.39 3.17
N LYS A 242 25.12 17.21 2.91
CA LYS A 242 24.84 17.83 1.59
C LYS A 242 24.70 16.80 0.47
N ILE A 243 24.02 15.69 0.77
CA ILE A 243 23.70 14.62 -0.18
C ILE A 243 22.20 14.70 -0.50
N PRO A 244 21.81 14.99 -1.76
CA PRO A 244 20.41 15.01 -2.17
C PRO A 244 19.74 13.66 -1.95
N VAL A 245 18.54 13.66 -1.37
CA VAL A 245 17.74 12.45 -1.12
C VAL A 245 16.53 12.45 -2.04
N TYR A 246 16.46 11.48 -2.93
CA TYR A 246 15.31 11.17 -3.78
C TYR A 246 14.52 10.02 -3.19
N ALA A 247 13.21 9.97 -3.46
CA ALA A 247 12.36 8.85 -3.07
C ALA A 247 11.57 8.30 -4.26
N SER A 248 11.21 7.03 -4.15
CA SER A 248 10.34 6.33 -5.10
C SER A 248 8.85 6.50 -4.75
N ASP A 249 8.53 6.95 -3.53
CA ASP A 249 7.17 7.31 -3.11
C ASP A 249 6.99 8.83 -2.96
N THR A 250 5.83 9.35 -3.37
CA THR A 250 5.52 10.79 -3.28
C THR A 250 5.40 11.29 -1.83
N ASN A 251 5.01 10.41 -0.91
CA ASN A 251 4.77 10.76 0.50
C ASN A 251 6.06 11.10 1.26
N SER A 252 7.20 10.52 0.89
CA SER A 252 8.51 10.83 1.47
C SER A 252 8.96 12.28 1.24
N VAL A 253 8.43 12.97 0.22
CA VAL A 253 8.77 14.38 -0.07
C VAL A 253 8.27 15.33 1.02
N GLU A 254 7.08 15.07 1.57
CA GLU A 254 6.53 15.80 2.71
C GLU A 254 7.35 15.59 3.99
N ARG A 255 8.04 14.46 4.08
CA ARG A 255 8.93 14.10 5.20
C ARG A 255 10.39 14.53 4.97
N GLY A 256 10.63 15.28 3.89
CA GLY A 256 11.88 15.99 3.65
C GLY A 256 12.78 15.38 2.57
N ALA A 257 12.37 14.32 1.87
CA ALA A 257 13.04 13.97 0.61
C ALA A 257 12.97 15.16 -0.37
N MET A 258 14.03 15.37 -1.14
CA MET A 258 14.14 16.49 -2.07
C MET A 258 13.14 16.38 -3.22
N ALA A 259 13.01 15.19 -3.78
CA ALA A 259 12.15 14.94 -4.92
C ALA A 259 11.70 13.48 -4.95
N ALA A 260 10.52 13.25 -5.50
CA ALA A 260 10.06 11.92 -5.87
C ALA A 260 9.33 11.99 -7.20
N LEU A 261 9.57 10.99 -8.04
CA LEU A 261 8.67 10.65 -9.14
C LEU A 261 8.01 9.35 -8.73
N GLY A 262 6.74 9.44 -8.37
CA GLY A 262 6.08 8.44 -7.53
C GLY A 262 4.62 8.22 -7.90
N PHE A 263 4.09 7.06 -7.59
CA PHE A 263 2.64 6.85 -7.62
C PHE A 263 1.93 7.57 -6.48
N ASN A 264 0.66 7.90 -6.71
CA ASN A 264 -0.25 8.40 -5.68
C ASN A 264 -0.92 7.22 -4.97
N TYR A 265 -0.50 6.93 -3.75
CA TYR A 265 -0.97 5.75 -3.01
C TYR A 265 -2.46 5.80 -2.65
N TYR A 266 -3.08 6.98 -2.53
CA TYR A 266 -4.53 7.07 -2.38
C TYR A 266 -5.25 6.57 -3.63
N LYS A 267 -4.82 6.99 -4.83
CA LYS A 267 -5.37 6.49 -6.10
C LYS A 267 -5.12 4.99 -6.27
N LEU A 268 -3.95 4.49 -5.89
CA LEU A 268 -3.63 3.06 -5.91
C LEU A 268 -4.55 2.26 -4.96
N GLY A 269 -4.78 2.80 -3.76
CA GLY A 269 -5.70 2.23 -2.79
C GLY A 269 -7.15 2.19 -3.28
N ARG A 270 -7.61 3.26 -3.94
CA ARG A 270 -8.93 3.30 -4.60
C ARG A 270 -9.09 2.16 -5.61
N LEU A 271 -8.12 2.00 -6.52
CA LEU A 271 -8.10 0.91 -7.49
C LEU A 271 -8.11 -0.47 -6.80
N THR A 272 -7.36 -0.62 -5.72
CA THR A 272 -7.37 -1.85 -4.90
C THR A 272 -8.77 -2.12 -4.33
N GLY A 273 -9.42 -1.11 -3.77
CA GLY A 273 -10.76 -1.24 -3.19
C GLY A 273 -11.83 -1.59 -4.23
N GLU A 274 -11.70 -1.07 -5.46
CA GLU A 274 -12.54 -1.46 -6.59
C GLU A 274 -12.36 -2.94 -6.99
N ILE A 275 -11.12 -3.43 -6.98
CA ILE A 275 -10.81 -4.86 -7.20
C ILE A 275 -11.38 -5.70 -6.04
N ALA A 276 -11.20 -5.27 -4.79
CA ALA A 276 -11.75 -5.92 -3.61
C ALA A 276 -13.28 -6.02 -3.67
N ALA A 277 -13.97 -4.96 -4.08
CA ALA A 277 -15.41 -4.94 -4.27
C ALA A 277 -15.87 -5.95 -5.35
N LYS A 278 -15.14 -6.08 -6.47
CA LYS A 278 -15.42 -7.10 -7.50
C LYS A 278 -15.31 -8.51 -6.92
N VAL A 279 -14.26 -8.80 -6.16
CA VAL A 279 -14.05 -10.10 -5.51
C VAL A 279 -15.14 -10.39 -4.47
N LEU A 280 -15.49 -9.41 -3.63
CA LEU A 280 -16.60 -9.53 -2.68
C LEU A 280 -17.93 -9.79 -3.39
N ASN A 281 -18.13 -9.27 -4.60
CA ASN A 281 -19.30 -9.54 -5.44
C ASN A 281 -19.24 -10.87 -6.22
N GLY A 282 -18.23 -11.71 -5.96
CA GLY A 282 -18.13 -13.07 -6.49
C GLY A 282 -17.24 -13.23 -7.73
N ALA A 283 -16.58 -12.17 -8.19
CA ALA A 283 -15.57 -12.31 -9.24
C ALA A 283 -14.37 -13.12 -8.72
N LYS A 284 -13.84 -14.01 -9.57
CA LYS A 284 -12.67 -14.82 -9.19
C LYS A 284 -11.41 -13.97 -9.31
N PRO A 285 -10.51 -13.97 -8.30
CA PRO A 285 -9.23 -13.27 -8.38
C PRO A 285 -8.42 -13.59 -9.65
N ALA A 286 -8.43 -14.86 -10.09
CA ALA A 286 -7.71 -15.29 -11.29
C ALA A 286 -8.17 -14.63 -12.60
N ASP A 287 -9.40 -14.09 -12.64
CA ASP A 287 -9.96 -13.44 -13.83
C ASP A 287 -9.75 -11.91 -13.81
N ILE A 288 -9.12 -11.37 -12.75
CA ILE A 288 -8.91 -9.93 -12.58
C ILE A 288 -7.41 -9.64 -12.70
N PRO A 289 -6.94 -9.02 -13.79
CA PRO A 289 -5.55 -8.61 -13.93
C PRO A 289 -5.06 -7.75 -12.77
N VAL A 290 -3.76 -7.85 -12.46
CA VAL A 290 -3.09 -6.95 -11.52
C VAL A 290 -3.13 -5.53 -12.07
N GLY A 291 -3.72 -4.62 -11.30
CA GLY A 291 -3.83 -3.21 -11.67
C GLY A 291 -2.54 -2.42 -11.40
N THR A 292 -2.28 -1.41 -12.23
CA THR A 292 -1.23 -0.40 -12.01
C THR A 292 -1.84 0.98 -12.23
N LEU A 293 -1.15 2.03 -11.80
CA LEU A 293 -1.51 3.40 -12.18
C LEU A 293 -0.80 3.78 -13.49
N ASP A 294 -1.46 4.60 -14.30
CA ASP A 294 -0.97 4.98 -15.63
C ASP A 294 0.01 6.18 -15.61
N SER A 295 0.14 6.85 -14.47
CA SER A 295 0.92 8.08 -14.36
C SER A 295 1.62 8.21 -13.01
N GLU A 296 2.85 8.70 -13.04
CA GLU A 296 3.61 9.11 -11.86
C GLU A 296 3.49 10.62 -11.66
N ASP A 297 3.43 11.05 -10.41
CA ASP A 297 3.42 12.45 -10.03
C ASP A 297 4.83 12.89 -9.60
N LEU A 298 5.31 14.01 -10.14
CA LEU A 298 6.54 14.65 -9.68
C LEU A 298 6.25 15.53 -8.48
N TYR A 299 6.85 15.21 -7.33
CA TYR A 299 6.77 15.98 -6.10
C TYR A 299 8.15 16.55 -5.78
N LEU A 300 8.21 17.84 -5.41
CA LEU A 300 9.45 18.55 -5.11
C LEU A 300 9.37 19.23 -3.74
N ASN A 301 10.48 19.21 -3.00
CA ASN A 301 10.68 19.94 -1.76
C ASN A 301 11.85 20.91 -1.90
N LEU A 302 11.53 22.19 -2.12
CA LEU A 302 12.51 23.25 -2.37
C LEU A 302 13.32 23.56 -1.11
N VAL A 303 12.69 23.43 0.05
CA VAL A 303 13.35 23.65 1.35
C VAL A 303 14.42 22.59 1.57
N SER A 304 14.09 21.32 1.35
CA SER A 304 15.04 20.22 1.43
C SER A 304 16.12 20.30 0.35
N ALA A 305 15.75 20.61 -0.89
CA ALA A 305 16.71 20.79 -1.98
C ALA A 305 17.80 21.80 -1.60
N LYS A 306 17.38 22.98 -1.13
CA LYS A 306 18.30 24.04 -0.68
C LYS A 306 19.17 23.58 0.50
N LYS A 307 18.59 22.88 1.48
CA LYS A 307 19.34 22.33 2.62
C LYS A 307 20.37 21.29 2.19
N MET A 308 20.10 20.53 1.13
CA MET A 308 20.99 19.52 0.52
C MET A 308 21.93 20.09 -0.55
N GLY A 309 21.90 21.40 -0.80
CA GLY A 309 22.81 22.07 -1.73
C GLY A 309 22.36 22.08 -3.20
N VAL A 310 21.10 21.74 -3.48
CA VAL A 310 20.54 21.74 -4.84
C VAL A 310 19.63 22.94 -5.04
N THR A 311 19.79 23.64 -6.16
CA THR A 311 18.89 24.70 -6.60
C THR A 311 18.04 24.19 -7.75
N LEU A 312 16.72 24.12 -7.55
CA LEU A 312 15.78 23.67 -8.57
C LEU A 312 15.38 24.84 -9.47
N SER A 313 15.38 24.63 -10.79
CA SER A 313 14.97 25.65 -11.76
C SER A 313 13.45 25.86 -11.79
N GLU A 314 13.00 27.05 -12.18
CA GLU A 314 11.57 27.36 -12.32
C GLU A 314 10.86 26.42 -13.31
N ALA A 315 11.53 26.07 -14.41
CA ALA A 315 10.99 25.11 -15.37
C ALA A 315 10.73 23.73 -14.75
N THR A 316 11.54 23.32 -13.77
CA THR A 316 11.35 22.06 -13.05
C THR A 316 10.19 22.15 -12.07
N THR A 317 10.06 23.27 -11.35
CA THR A 317 8.98 23.45 -10.37
C THR A 317 7.62 23.58 -11.02
N GLN A 318 7.51 24.18 -12.21
CA GLN A 318 6.25 24.28 -12.96
C GLN A 318 5.73 22.94 -13.47
N SER A 319 6.62 21.97 -13.75
CA SER A 319 6.22 20.62 -14.18
C SER A 319 5.79 19.69 -13.05
N ALA A 320 5.97 20.11 -11.78
CA ALA A 320 5.68 19.26 -10.64
C ALA A 320 4.19 19.29 -10.28
N ALA A 321 3.62 18.10 -10.03
CA ALA A 321 2.26 17.96 -9.52
C ALA A 321 2.12 18.55 -8.10
N LYS A 322 3.22 18.56 -7.32
CA LYS A 322 3.26 19.18 -6.00
C LYS A 322 4.62 19.82 -5.71
N VAL A 323 4.57 20.99 -5.09
CA VAL A 323 5.74 21.77 -4.69
C VAL A 323 5.62 22.18 -3.22
N ILE A 324 6.60 21.78 -2.40
CA ILE A 324 6.74 22.21 -1.01
C ILE A 324 7.77 23.34 -0.97
N ALA A 325 7.29 24.55 -0.72
CA ALA A 325 8.11 25.77 -0.76
C ALA A 325 8.42 26.36 0.62
N GLN A 326 7.77 25.89 1.69
CA GLN A 326 7.93 26.34 3.07
C GLN A 326 7.83 25.16 4.03
#